data_AF-A0A537N787-F1
#
_entry.id   AF-A0A537N787-F1
#
_cell.length_a   1.000
_cell.length_b   1.000
_cell.length_c   1.000
_cell.angle_alpha   90.00
_cell.angle_beta   90.00
_cell.angle_gamma   90.00
#
_symmetry.space_group_name_H-M   'P 1'
#
loop_
_entity.id
_entity.type
_entity.pdbx_description
1 polymer ?
#
loop_
_entity_poly.entity_id
_entity_poly.type
_entity_poly.pdbx_seq_one_letter_code
_entity_poly.pdbx_strand_id
1 'polypeptide(L)'
;MALENRELYSSPNGDRWLLACEPESARVFVRHIPNMPSGGKATDIEIGAFLCERSYGPQHTELLRLIGTLVEKRSDPGGQEPRPPG
;
A
#
# COMPACT_ATOMS: atom_id res chain seq x y z
N MET A 1 3.64 1.55 19.40
CA MET A 1 4.50 2.08 18.30
C MET A 1 3.63 2.93 17.37
N ALA A 2 4.20 3.85 16.58
CA ALA A 2 3.38 4.66 15.66
C ALA A 2 2.91 3.81 14.46
N LEU A 3 1.66 3.99 14.03
CA LEU A 3 1.11 3.37 12.83
C LEU A 3 1.93 3.80 11.61
N GLU A 4 2.52 2.85 10.89
CA GLU A 4 3.17 3.12 9.62
C GLU A 4 2.10 3.25 8.55
N ASN A 5 2.08 4.37 7.82
CA ASN A 5 1.10 4.57 6.77
C ASN A 5 1.78 5.08 5.49
N ARG A 6 1.28 4.62 4.34
CA ARG A 6 1.76 4.97 3.02
C ARG A 6 0.58 5.37 2.15
N GLU A 7 0.64 6.55 1.54
CA GLU A 7 -0.40 6.98 0.61
C GLU A 7 -0.42 6.04 -0.61
N LEU A 8 -1.59 5.48 -0.89
CA LEU A 8 -1.86 4.67 -2.07
C LEU A 8 -2.28 5.60 -3.19
N TYR A 9 -3.39 6.31 -3.00
CA TYR A 9 -4.03 7.08 -4.05
C TYR A 9 -4.71 8.32 -3.48
N SER A 10 -4.54 9.46 -4.15
CA SER A 10 -5.32 10.66 -3.91
C SER A 10 -6.25 10.92 -5.11
N SER A 11 -7.54 10.92 -4.82
CA SER A 11 -8.56 11.23 -5.81
C SER A 11 -8.56 12.74 -6.05
N PRO A 12 -8.85 13.21 -7.27
CA PRO A 12 -8.97 14.65 -7.56
C PRO A 12 -10.09 15.33 -6.75
N ASN A 13 -11.06 14.55 -6.25
CA ASN A 13 -12.11 15.02 -5.35
C ASN A 13 -11.63 15.29 -3.91
N GLY A 14 -10.38 14.96 -3.60
CA GLY A 14 -9.75 15.15 -2.29
C GLY A 14 -9.80 13.93 -1.36
N ASP A 15 -10.40 12.82 -1.80
CA ASP A 15 -10.34 11.54 -1.09
C ASP A 15 -8.93 10.96 -1.12
N ARG A 16 -8.38 10.63 0.05
CA ARG A 16 -7.08 9.98 0.18
C ARG A 16 -7.24 8.56 0.67
N TRP A 17 -6.49 7.66 0.06
CA TRP A 17 -6.43 6.25 0.41
C TRP A 17 -5.03 5.96 0.90
N LEU A 18 -4.90 5.42 2.11
CA LEU A 18 -3.61 5.08 2.71
C LEU A 18 -3.58 3.60 3.07
N LEU A 19 -2.44 2.95 2.87
CA LEU A 19 -2.14 1.65 3.42
C LEU A 19 -1.53 1.85 4.80
N ALA A 20 -2.18 1.36 5.84
CA ALA A 20 -1.71 1.42 7.21
C ALA A 20 -1.28 0.03 7.70
N CYS A 21 -0.17 -0.01 8.43
CA CYS A 21 0.34 -1.19 9.11
C CYS A 21 0.44 -0.89 10.61
N GLU A 22 -0.18 -1.75 11.40
CA GLU A 22 -0.01 -1.77 12.85
C GLU A 22 1.14 -2.71 13.21
N PRO A 23 2.31 -2.19 13.63
CA PRO A 23 3.48 -3.02 13.90
C PRO A 23 3.28 -3.95 15.10
N GLU A 24 2.37 -3.62 16.01
CA GLU A 24 2.11 -4.41 17.23
C GLU A 24 1.33 -5.69 16.94
N SER A 25 0.39 -5.63 16.00
CA SER A 25 -0.46 -6.76 15.61
C SER A 25 -0.10 -7.35 14.24
N ALA A 26 0.88 -6.76 13.54
CA ALA A 26 1.16 -6.97 12.12
C ALA A 26 -0.10 -6.83 11.23
N ARG A 27 -1.07 -6.03 11.67
CA ARG A 27 -2.36 -5.87 10.99
C ARG A 27 -2.21 -4.82 9.90
N VAL A 28 -2.57 -5.19 8.68
CA VAL A 28 -2.51 -4.31 7.51
C VAL A 28 -3.92 -4.00 7.01
N PHE A 29 -4.23 -2.72 6.85
CA PHE A 29 -5.55 -2.25 6.44
C PHE A 29 -5.45 -0.99 5.57
N VAL A 30 -6.48 -0.72 4.79
CA VAL A 30 -6.61 0.46 3.95
C VAL A 30 -7.47 1.49 4.69
N ARG A 31 -6.92 2.67 4.92
CA ARG A 31 -7.61 3.82 5.50
C ARG A 31 -8.08 4.75 4.39
N HIS A 32 -9.40 4.92 4.27
CA HIS A 32 -10.02 5.92 3.41
C HIS A 32 -10.28 7.20 4.20
N ILE A 33 -9.70 8.31 3.76
CA ILE A 33 -9.90 9.65 4.30
C ILE A 33 -10.68 10.47 3.27
N PRO A 34 -11.97 10.70 3.48
CA PRO A 34 -12.76 11.55 2.59
C PRO A 34 -12.33 13.01 2.68
N ASN A 35 -12.60 13.77 1.62
CA ASN A 35 -12.28 15.20 1.59
C ASN A 35 -13.04 15.99 2.67
N MET A 36 -12.43 17.05 3.23
CA MET A 36 -13.05 17.91 4.27
C MET A 36 -14.49 18.38 3.96
N PRO A 37 -14.85 18.86 2.75
CA PRO A 37 -16.22 19.25 2.43
C PRO A 37 -17.24 18.09 2.45
N SER A 38 -16.79 16.83 2.34
CA SER A 38 -17.68 15.66 2.48
C SER A 38 -17.99 15.32 3.94
N GLY A 39 -17.28 15.91 4.91
CA GLY A 39 -17.54 15.73 6.35
C GLY A 39 -17.45 14.27 6.84
N GLY A 40 -16.94 13.36 6.00
CA GLY A 40 -16.91 11.94 6.29
C GLY A 40 -15.83 11.59 7.31
N LYS A 41 -16.04 10.50 8.05
CA LYS A 41 -15.03 9.95 8.94
C LYS A 41 -14.05 9.10 8.15
N ALA A 42 -12.79 9.11 8.59
CA ALA A 42 -11.83 8.14 8.10
C ALA A 42 -12.35 6.72 8.40
N THR A 43 -12.33 5.85 7.39
CA THR A 43 -12.81 4.48 7.50
C THR A 43 -11.65 3.53 7.29
N ASP A 44 -11.50 2.57 8.21
CA ASP A 44 -10.48 1.54 8.15
C ASP A 44 -11.09 0.26 7.56
N ILE A 45 -10.50 -0.23 6.48
CA ILE A 45 -10.98 -1.37 5.69
C ILE A 45 -9.89 -2.43 5.72
N GLU A 46 -10.21 -3.64 6.19
CA GLU A 46 -9.25 -4.74 6.18
C GLU A 46 -8.70 -5.00 4.78
N ILE A 47 -7.39 -5.22 4.64
CA ILE A 47 -6.77 -5.41 3.32
C ILE A 47 -7.40 -6.58 2.56
N GLY A 48 -7.76 -7.67 3.25
CA GLY A 48 -8.42 -8.82 2.63
C GLY A 48 -9.83 -8.50 2.12
N ALA A 49 -10.59 -7.69 2.86
CA ALA A 49 -11.91 -7.24 2.43
C ALA A 49 -11.80 -6.28 1.24
N PHE A 50 -10.85 -5.35 1.29
CA PHE A 50 -10.57 -4.40 0.21
C PHE A 50 -10.15 -5.09 -1.10
N LEU A 51 -9.37 -6.19 -0.99
CA LEU A 51 -8.98 -7.01 -2.15
C LEU A 51 -10.12 -7.89 -2.69
N CYS A 52 -11.02 -8.36 -1.82
CA CYS A 52 -12.18 -9.15 -2.25
C CYS A 52 -13.29 -8.29 -2.87
N GLU A 53 -13.38 -7.02 -2.50
CA GLU A 53 -14.35 -6.10 -3.08
C GLU A 53 -14.05 -5.93 -4.58
N ARG A 54 -15.01 -6.25 -5.45
CA ARG A 54 -14.89 -6.11 -6.92
C ARG A 54 -14.92 -4.64 -7.38
N SER A 55 -14.46 -3.73 -6.54
CA SER A 55 -14.29 -2.33 -6.86
C SER A 55 -12.99 -2.17 -7.65
N TYR A 56 -13.06 -2.29 -8.98
CA TYR A 56 -11.94 -2.06 -9.91
C TYR A 56 -11.59 -0.56 -10.04
N GLY A 57 -11.62 0.17 -8.94
CA GLY A 57 -11.25 1.59 -8.89
C GLY A 57 -9.74 1.80 -8.93
N PRO A 58 -9.27 3.02 -9.23
CA PRO A 58 -7.85 3.36 -9.27
C PRO A 58 -7.11 3.03 -7.97
N GLN A 59 -7.76 3.16 -6.81
CA GLN A 59 -7.23 2.79 -5.50
C GLN A 59 -6.86 1.30 -5.38
N HIS A 60 -7.62 0.41 -6.03
CA HIS A 60 -7.33 -1.02 -6.03
C HIS A 60 -6.13 -1.33 -6.92
N THR A 61 -6.10 -0.74 -8.12
CA THR A 61 -4.97 -0.85 -9.04
C THR A 61 -3.66 -0.37 -8.41
N GLU A 62 -3.70 0.76 -7.69
CA GLU A 62 -2.50 1.33 -7.07
C GLU A 62 -2.01 0.48 -5.87
N LEU A 63 -2.93 -0.13 -5.11
CA LEU A 63 -2.57 -1.13 -4.10
C LEU A 63 -1.89 -2.35 -4.73
N LEU A 64 -2.46 -2.91 -5.80
CA LEU A 64 -1.86 -4.05 -6.51
C LEU A 64 -0.50 -3.69 -7.10
N ARG A 65 -0.36 -2.48 -7.67
CA ARG A 65 0.92 -1.98 -8.17
C ARG A 65 1.94 -1.90 -7.05
N LEU A 66 1.56 -1.37 -5.88
CA LEU A 66 2.43 -1.28 -4.71
C LEU A 66 2.86 -2.66 -4.22
N ILE A 67 1.96 -3.65 -4.18
CA ILE A 67 2.30 -5.04 -3.88
C ILE A 67 3.26 -5.59 -4.94
N GLY A 68 3.04 -5.29 -6.22
CA GLY A 68 3.93 -5.64 -7.32
C GLY A 68 5.35 -5.11 -7.13
N THR A 69 5.52 -3.87 -6.64
CA THR A 69 6.85 -3.30 -6.36
C THR A 69 7.60 -4.06 -5.26
N LEU A 70 6.90 -4.77 -4.36
CA LEU A 70 7.54 -5.62 -3.35
C LEU A 70 8.12 -6.91 -3.96
N VAL A 71 7.55 -7.38 -5.07
CA VAL A 71 8.03 -8.55 -5.80
C VAL A 71 9.28 -8.21 -6.60
N GLU A 72 9.32 -7.01 -7.21
CA GLU A 72 10.49 -6.55 -8.00
C GLU A 72 11.72 -6.23 -7.14
N LYS A 73 11.55 -6.01 -5.83
CA LYS A 73 12.66 -5.71 -4.90
C LYS A 73 13.59 -6.91 -4.61
N ARG A 74 13.41 -8.05 -5.30
CA ARG A 74 14.31 -9.20 -5.29
C ARG A 74 15.10 -9.40 -6.58
N SER A 75 15.15 -8.42 -7.48
CA SER A 75 16.27 -8.34 -8.42
C SER A 75 17.44 -7.66 -7.71
N ASP A 76 18.03 -8.39 -6.77
CA ASP A 76 19.38 -8.16 -6.31
C ASP A 76 20.31 -8.33 -7.52
N PRO A 77 21.03 -7.29 -7.99
CA PRO A 77 22.14 -7.49 -8.92
C PRO A 77 23.40 -8.01 -8.20
N GLY A 78 23.26 -8.80 -7.12
CA GLY A 78 24.34 -9.42 -6.38
C GLY A 78 24.65 -10.82 -6.91
N GLY A 79 25.04 -10.87 -8.18
CA GLY A 79 25.53 -12.09 -8.83
C GLY A 79 26.90 -11.90 -9.47
N GLN A 80 27.78 -11.06 -8.91
CA GLN A 80 29.15 -10.94 -9.40
C GLN A 80 30.19 -10.90 -8.28
N GLU A 81 30.55 -12.08 -7.77
CA GLU A 81 31.93 -12.48 -7.44
C GLU A 81 31.95 -14.03 -7.37
N PRO A 82 33.00 -14.80 -7.74
CA PRO A 82 34.41 -14.45 -7.79
C PRO A 82 35.19 -14.92 -9.03
N ARG A 83 36.34 -14.30 -9.32
CA ARG A 83 37.50 -15.01 -9.85
C ARG A 83 38.78 -14.17 -9.71
N PRO A 84 39.76 -14.59 -8.90
CA PRO A 84 41.13 -14.21 -9.14
C PRO A 84 41.69 -15.10 -10.27
N PRO A 85 42.47 -14.50 -11.18
CA PRO A 85 43.68 -15.15 -11.69
C PRO A 85 44.84 -14.16 -11.47
N GLY A 86 45.88 -14.53 -10.73
CA GLY A 86 46.93 -15.45 -11.18
C GLY A 86 48.24 -14.68 -11.12
#